data_AF-A0A059L569-F1
#
_entry.id   AF-A0A059L569-F1
#
_cell.length_a   1.000
_cell.length_b   1.000
_cell.length_c   1.000
_cell.angle_alpha   90.00
_cell.angle_beta   90.00
_cell.angle_gamma   90.00
#
_symmetry.space_group_name_H-M   'P 1'
#
loop_
_entity.id
_entity.type
_entity.pdbx_description
1 polymer ?
#
loop_
_entity_poly.entity_id
_entity_poly.type
_entity_poly.pdbx_seq_one_letter_code
_entity_poly.pdbx_strand_id
1 'polypeptide(L)'
;MSQALQRIEETREALVDALAARNWDAISELDTACRECVDEVLSEAPIDEEALRSNLEGLLAVYKDLLSATMGERQAIVDEMSQITHAQSAAKVYHLFG
;
A
#
# COMPACT_ATOMS: atom_id res chain seq x y z
N MET A 1 13.78 19.11 -14.74
CA MET A 1 12.74 18.10 -14.44
C MET A 1 11.47 18.54 -15.13
N SER A 2 10.79 17.65 -15.87
CA SER A 2 9.48 17.96 -16.43
C SER A 2 8.43 18.02 -15.32
N GLN A 3 7.35 18.76 -15.56
CA GLN A 3 6.23 18.86 -14.61
C GLN A 3 5.63 17.49 -14.31
N ALA A 4 5.58 16.60 -15.31
CA ALA A 4 5.05 15.26 -15.16
C ALA A 4 5.98 14.36 -14.30
N LEU A 5 7.31 14.48 -14.43
CA LEU A 5 8.26 13.78 -13.53
C LEU A 5 8.15 14.28 -12.08
N GLN A 6 7.95 15.58 -11.88
CA GLN A 6 7.74 16.14 -10.55
C GLN A 6 6.46 15.59 -9.90
N ARG A 7 5.37 15.45 -10.66
CA ARG A 7 4.12 14.87 -10.16
C ARG A 7 4.26 13.41 -9.74
N ILE A 8 5.05 12.61 -10.48
CA ILE A 8 5.33 11.23 -10.08
C ILE A 8 6.02 11.20 -8.72
N GLU A 9 7.04 12.04 -8.54
CA GLU A 9 7.79 12.10 -7.29
C GLU A 9 6.91 12.55 -6.11
N GLU A 10 6.12 13.62 -6.28
CA GLU A 10 5.19 14.12 -5.27
C GLU A 10 4.13 13.06 -4.90
N THR A 11 3.61 12.33 -5.89
CA THR A 11 2.62 11.26 -5.66
C THR A 11 3.26 10.08 -4.93
N ARG A 12 4.52 9.75 -5.25
CA ARG A 12 5.28 8.70 -4.57
C ARG A 12 5.50 9.06 -3.09
N GLU A 13 5.90 10.28 -2.79
CA GLU A 13 6.07 10.75 -1.40
C GLU A 13 4.74 10.69 -0.64
N ALA A 14 3.64 11.16 -1.25
CA ALA A 14 2.32 11.08 -0.65
C ALA A 14 1.87 9.63 -0.37
N LEU A 15 2.19 8.67 -1.23
CA LEU A 15 1.92 7.25 -1.00
C LEU A 15 2.69 6.69 0.20
N VAL A 16 3.96 7.11 0.37
CA VAL A 16 4.77 6.72 1.53
C VAL A 16 4.16 7.26 2.83
N ASP A 17 3.76 8.53 2.84
CA ASP A 17 3.12 9.15 4.00
C ASP A 17 1.77 8.50 4.33
N ALA A 18 0.94 8.22 3.32
CA ALA A 18 -0.34 7.55 3.49
C ALA A 18 -0.16 6.11 4.02
N LEU A 19 0.88 5.40 3.57
CA LEU A 19 1.25 4.09 4.11
C LEU A 19 1.69 4.17 5.57
N ALA A 20 2.53 5.15 5.91
CA ALA A 20 2.95 5.36 7.30
C ALA A 20 1.75 5.64 8.22
N ALA A 21 0.75 6.39 7.72
CA ALA A 21 -0.49 6.68 8.42
C ALA A 21 -1.53 5.53 8.36
N ARG A 22 -1.27 4.47 7.58
CA ARG A 22 -2.22 3.38 7.29
C ARG A 22 -3.57 3.87 6.75
N ASN A 23 -3.53 4.95 5.97
CA ASN A 23 -4.72 5.55 5.39
C ASN A 23 -5.06 4.86 4.05
N TRP A 24 -5.75 3.73 4.13
CA TRP A 24 -6.07 2.90 2.96
C TRP A 24 -6.95 3.61 1.92
N ASP A 25 -7.84 4.50 2.35
CA ASP A 25 -8.67 5.29 1.44
C ASP A 25 -7.79 6.24 0.61
N ALA A 26 -6.92 7.00 1.28
CA ALA A 26 -5.98 7.90 0.60
C ALA A 26 -5.02 7.14 -0.33
N ILE A 27 -4.54 5.95 0.07
CA ILE A 27 -3.71 5.09 -0.78
C ILE A 27 -4.45 4.73 -2.07
N SER A 28 -5.74 4.42 -2.01
CA SER A 28 -6.52 4.03 -3.20
C SER A 28 -6.69 5.18 -4.20
N GLU A 29 -6.89 6.40 -3.70
CA GLU A 29 -6.98 7.60 -4.53
C GLU A 29 -5.63 7.95 -5.15
N LEU A 30 -4.56 7.89 -4.35
CA LEU A 30 -3.18 8.17 -4.80
C LEU A 30 -2.68 7.13 -5.81
N ASP A 31 -3.04 5.85 -5.67
CA ASP A 31 -2.71 4.80 -6.65
C ASP A 31 -3.33 5.10 -8.03
N THR A 32 -4.56 5.61 -8.05
CA THR A 32 -5.23 6.02 -9.29
C THR A 32 -4.50 7.20 -9.93
N ALA A 33 -4.23 8.25 -9.15
CA ALA A 33 -3.49 9.42 -9.61
C ALA A 33 -2.07 9.07 -10.10
N CYS A 34 -1.40 8.11 -9.45
CA CYS A 34 -0.08 7.65 -9.84
C CYS A 34 -0.09 7.03 -11.24
N ARG A 35 -1.11 6.21 -11.56
CA ARG A 35 -1.24 5.58 -12.89
C ARG A 35 -1.45 6.62 -13.97
N GLU A 36 -2.30 7.61 -13.70
CA GLU A 36 -2.52 8.74 -14.61
C GLU A 36 -1.23 9.54 -14.85
N CYS A 37 -0.45 9.81 -13.80
CA CYS A 37 0.83 10.52 -13.92
C CYS A 37 1.85 9.74 -14.74
N VAL A 38 1.91 8.41 -14.58
CA VAL A 38 2.81 7.55 -15.36
C VAL A 38 2.40 7.56 -16.84
N ASP A 39 1.11 7.45 -17.13
CA ASP A 39 0.59 7.51 -18.51
C ASP A 39 0.89 8.86 -19.16
N GLU A 40 0.70 9.97 -18.44
CA GLU A 40 1.05 11.32 -18.90
C GLU A 40 2.54 11.45 -19.22
N VAL A 41 3.42 11.01 -18.31
CA VAL A 41 4.87 11.08 -18.52
C VAL A 41 5.26 10.29 -19.76
N LEU A 42 4.77 9.06 -19.93
CA LEU A 42 5.11 8.21 -21.07
C LEU A 42 4.66 8.79 -22.42
N SER A 43 3.68 9.70 -22.41
CA SER A 43 3.16 10.38 -23.60
C SER A 43 3.90 11.67 -23.95
N GLU A 44 4.64 12.26 -23.01
CA GLU A 44 5.44 13.47 -23.25
C GLU A 44 6.72 13.13 -24.04
N ALA A 45 7.15 14.03 -24.92
CA ALA A 45 8.48 13.94 -25.54
C ALA A 45 9.06 15.36 -25.71
N PRO A 46 10.35 15.59 -25.43
CA PRO A 46 11.35 14.64 -24.93
C PRO A 46 11.32 14.45 -23.40
N ILE A 47 11.66 13.24 -22.91
CA ILE A 47 11.74 12.91 -21.48
C ILE A 47 13.19 12.57 -21.11
N ASP A 48 13.57 12.89 -19.87
CA ASP A 48 14.76 12.35 -19.23
C ASP A 48 14.54 10.88 -18.80
N GLU A 49 15.06 9.94 -19.58
CA GLU A 49 14.89 8.50 -19.35
C GLU A 49 15.53 8.00 -18.05
N GLU A 50 16.62 8.62 -17.59
CA GLU A 50 17.30 8.22 -16.36
C GLU A 50 16.48 8.66 -15.13
N ALA A 51 15.99 9.90 -15.15
CA ALA A 51 15.10 10.40 -14.12
C ALA A 51 13.78 9.61 -14.07
N LEU A 52 13.23 9.24 -15.22
CA LEU A 52 12.03 8.40 -15.29
C LEU A 52 12.28 7.01 -14.69
N ARG A 53 13.39 6.36 -15.04
CA ARG A 53 13.74 5.05 -14.48
C ARG A 53 13.83 5.10 -12.95
N SER A 54 14.54 6.09 -12.41
CA SER A 54 14.70 6.23 -10.96
C SER A 54 13.36 6.40 -10.24
N ASN A 55 12.46 7.21 -10.80
CA ASN A 55 11.11 7.39 -10.26
C ASN A 55 10.29 6.09 -10.28
N LEU A 56 10.31 5.35 -11.39
CA LEU A 56 9.59 4.07 -11.52
C LEU A 56 10.13 3.00 -10.57
N GLU A 57 11.44 2.95 -10.35
CA GLU A 57 12.06 2.07 -9.35
C GLU A 57 11.63 2.44 -7.92
N GLY A 58 11.54 3.73 -7.62
CA GLY A 58 11.00 4.24 -6.36
C GLY A 58 9.54 3.85 -6.14
N LEU A 59 8.69 4.03 -7.16
CA LEU A 59 7.29 3.58 -7.11
C LEU A 59 7.18 2.08 -6.86
N LEU A 60 7.98 1.26 -7.56
CA LEU A 60 7.98 -0.19 -7.38
C LEU A 60 8.33 -0.59 -5.94
N ALA A 61 9.24 0.14 -5.28
CA ALA A 61 9.56 -0.09 -3.88
C ALA A 61 8.33 0.19 -2.98
N VAL A 62 7.68 1.34 -3.16
CA VAL A 62 6.47 1.71 -2.39
C VAL A 62 5.35 0.67 -2.55
N TYR A 63 5.10 0.18 -3.76
CA TYR A 63 4.09 -0.86 -3.99
C TYR A 63 4.42 -2.20 -3.31
N LYS A 64 5.71 -2.56 -3.21
CA LYS A 64 6.12 -3.76 -2.46
C LYS A 64 5.86 -3.59 -0.97
N ASP A 65 6.12 -2.40 -0.43
CA ASP A 65 5.87 -2.10 0.97
C ASP A 65 4.36 -2.09 1.29
N LEU A 66 3.55 -1.50 0.41
CA LEU A 66 2.08 -1.56 0.49
C LEU A 66 1.56 -2.99 0.53
N LEU A 67 2.09 -3.85 -0.35
CA LEU A 67 1.71 -5.25 -0.41
C LEU A 67 2.09 -5.97 0.89
N SER A 68 3.31 -5.75 1.39
CA SER A 68 3.80 -6.35 2.64
C SER A 68 2.92 -5.93 3.83
N ALA A 69 2.63 -4.64 3.96
CA ALA A 69 1.78 -4.11 5.02
C ALA A 69 0.37 -4.71 4.97
N THR A 70 -0.25 -4.75 3.79
CA THR A 70 -1.59 -5.32 3.61
C THR A 70 -1.64 -6.81 3.95
N MET A 71 -0.60 -7.57 3.59
CA MET A 71 -0.51 -8.99 3.98
C MET A 71 -0.38 -9.16 5.50
N GLY A 72 0.40 -8.29 6.15
CA GLY A 72 0.55 -8.26 7.61
C GLY A 72 -0.76 -7.99 8.32
N GLU A 73 -1.52 -6.98 7.88
CA GLU A 73 -2.84 -6.65 8.45
C GLU A 73 -3.82 -7.82 8.31
N ARG A 74 -3.86 -8.47 7.15
CA ARG A 74 -4.72 -9.64 6.93
C ARG A 74 -4.35 -10.79 7.89
N GLN A 75 -3.06 -11.01 8.12
CA GLN A 75 -2.61 -12.06 9.05
C GLN A 75 -3.03 -11.73 10.49
N ALA A 76 -2.90 -10.48 10.93
CA ALA A 76 -3.33 -10.06 12.26
C ALA A 76 -4.82 -10.33 12.49
N ILE A 77 -5.67 -10.04 11.50
CA ILE A 77 -7.11 -10.35 11.55
C ILE A 77 -7.35 -11.87 11.69
N VAL A 78 -6.63 -12.69 10.91
CA VAL A 78 -6.75 -14.15 10.99
C VAL A 78 -6.36 -14.65 12.39
N ASP A 79 -5.29 -14.11 12.96
CA ASP A 79 -4.82 -14.49 14.30
C ASP A 79 -5.83 -14.08 15.39
N GLU A 80 -6.43 -12.90 15.28
CA GLU A 80 -7.51 -12.45 16.18
C GLU A 80 -8.73 -13.37 16.11
N MET A 81 -9.18 -13.73 14.90
CA MET A 81 -10.30 -14.65 14.70
C MET A 81 -10.04 -16.03 15.29
N SER A 82 -8.81 -16.53 15.15
CA SER A 82 -8.38 -17.80 15.74
C SER A 82 -8.45 -17.75 17.28
N GLN A 83 -7.93 -16.68 17.88
CA GLN A 83 -7.96 -16.49 19.34
C GLN A 83 -9.41 -16.44 19.88
N ILE A 84 -10.32 -15.75 19.20
CA ILE A 84 -11.75 -15.72 19.56
C ILE A 84 -12.35 -17.13 19.53
N THR A 85 -12.07 -17.89 18.47
CA THR A 85 -12.58 -19.27 18.30
C THR A 85 -12.08 -20.20 19.41
N HIS A 86 -10.79 -20.08 19.76
CA HIS A 86 -10.20 -20.83 20.87
C HIS A 86 -10.82 -20.45 22.22
N ALA A 87 -11.02 -19.16 22.50
CA ALA A 87 -11.64 -18.70 23.74
C ALA A 87 -13.09 -19.21 23.89
N GLN A 88 -13.88 -19.18 22.82
CA GLN A 88 -15.25 -19.73 22.82
C GLN A 88 -15.27 -21.24 23.06
N SER A 89 -14.34 -21.96 22.47
CA SER A 89 -14.22 -23.42 22.63
C SER A 89 -13.84 -23.79 24.08
N ALA A 90 -12.90 -23.07 24.68
CA ALA A 90 -12.51 -23.25 26.07
C ALA A 90 -13.66 -22.97 27.04
N ALA A 91 -14.41 -21.88 26.83
CA ALA A 91 -15.59 -21.56 27.65
C ALA A 91 -16.68 -22.65 27.59
N LYS A 92 -16.92 -23.24 26.41
CA LYS A 92 -17.86 -24.36 26.25
C LYS A 92 -17.41 -25.62 27.00
N VAL A 93 -16.11 -25.93 27.02
CA VAL A 93 -15.56 -27.05 27.78
C VAL A 93 -15.78 -26.84 29.28
N TYR A 94 -15.51 -25.65 29.81
CA TYR A 94 -15.79 -25.36 31.23
C TYR A 94 -17.27 -25.49 31.58
N HIS A 95 -18.19 -25.10 30.68
CA HIS A 95 -19.63 -25.28 30.88
C HIS A 95 -20.09 -26.75 30.78
N LEU A 96 -19.34 -27.62 30.11
CA LEU A 96 -19.66 -29.05 29.98
C LEU A 96 -19.16 -29.89 31.16
N PHE A 97 -18.23 -29.36 31.96
CA PHE A 97 -17.59 -30.08 33.06
C PHE A 97 -17.68 -29.37 34.43
N GLY A 98 -18.44 -28.27 34.53
CA GLY A 98 -18.81 -27.58 35.78
C GLY A 98 -20.30 -27.67 36.04
#